data_AF-A0A016S7H1-F1
#
_entry.id   AF-A0A016S7H1-F1
#
_cell.length_a   1.000
_cell.length_b   1.000
_cell.length_c   1.000
_cell.angle_alpha   90.00
_cell.angle_beta   90.00
_cell.angle_gamma   90.00
#
_symmetry.space_group_name_H-M   'P 1'
#
loop_
_entity.id
_entity.type
_entity.pdbx_description
1 polymer ?
#
loop_
_entity_poly.entity_id
_entity_poly.type
_entity_poly.pdbx_seq_one_letter_code
_entity_poly.pdbx_strand_id
1 'polypeptide(L)'
;MNIRDFVSNNQELNRFMEEQENSKVDEQCKILGVTWKTTTDEFEVHLPRHASGTTWTKRRVLQQVASTYDPFGWISPVVLVGKIFIQKLWTQNVTWDESLPQHLLEEWMQIIDSWTYLR
;
A
#
# COMPACT_ATOMS: atom_id res chain seq x y z
N MET A 1 23.72 -12.66 -17.98
CA MET A 1 22.39 -12.36 -17.41
C MET A 1 22.08 -13.49 -16.44
N ASN A 2 21.85 -13.18 -15.16
CA ASN A 2 21.53 -14.21 -14.17
C ASN A 2 20.02 -14.47 -14.25
N ILE A 3 19.61 -15.66 -14.69
CA ILE A 3 18.19 -16.01 -14.86
C ILE A 3 17.50 -16.18 -13.48
N ARG A 4 18.29 -16.26 -12.41
CA ARG A 4 17.91 -16.36 -10.99
C ARG A 4 17.03 -15.24 -10.47
N ASP A 5 17.01 -14.08 -11.12
CA ASP A 5 16.22 -12.93 -10.68
C ASP A 5 14.75 -13.02 -11.15
N PHE A 6 14.39 -14.04 -11.92
CA PHE A 6 13.05 -14.21 -12.51
C PHE A 6 12.31 -15.37 -11.85
N VAL A 7 11.10 -15.07 -11.36
CA VAL A 7 10.17 -16.04 -10.77
C VAL A 7 8.95 -16.15 -11.67
N SER A 8 8.39 -17.36 -11.80
CA SER A 8 7.14 -17.61 -12.51
C SER A 8 5.99 -17.92 -11.56
N ASN A 9 4.74 -17.71 -11.98
CA ASN A 9 3.56 -18.27 -11.31
C ASN A 9 3.30 -19.75 -11.65
N ASN A 10 4.10 -20.35 -12.54
CA ASN A 10 3.99 -21.77 -12.86
C ASN A 10 4.91 -22.61 -11.95
N GLN A 11 4.29 -23.46 -11.12
CA GLN A 11 5.02 -24.32 -10.17
C GLN A 11 5.91 -25.37 -10.83
N GLU A 12 5.51 -25.92 -11.99
CA GLU A 12 6.32 -26.90 -12.72
C GLU A 12 7.59 -26.25 -13.26
N LEU A 13 7.47 -25.04 -13.81
CA LEU A 13 8.61 -24.27 -14.30
C LEU A 13 9.56 -23.88 -13.16
N ASN A 14 9.02 -23.42 -12.02
CA ASN A 14 9.85 -23.08 -10.87
C ASN A 14 10.58 -24.31 -10.35
N ARG A 15 9.91 -25.47 -10.22
CA ARG A 15 10.56 -26.72 -9.79
C ARG A 15 11.65 -27.17 -10.75
N PHE A 16 11.41 -27.09 -12.06
CA PHE A 16 12.42 -27.35 -13.07
C PHE A 16 13.65 -26.46 -12.88
N MET A 17 13.45 -25.15 -12.62
CA MET A 17 14.55 -24.22 -12.35
C MET A 17 15.30 -24.57 -11.05
N GLU A 18 14.59 -24.94 -9.98
CA GLU A 18 15.19 -25.37 -8.71
C GLU A 18 16.07 -26.62 -8.87
N GLU A 19 15.59 -27.61 -9.63
CA GLU A 19 16.30 -28.86 -9.91
C GLU A 19 17.57 -28.64 -10.74
N GLN A 20 17.51 -27.74 -11.74
CA GLN A 20 18.67 -27.45 -12.59
C GLN A 20 19.72 -26.60 -11.88
N GLU A 21 19.33 -25.70 -10.99
CA GLU A 21 20.24 -24.74 -10.35
C GLU A 21 20.60 -25.06 -8.89
N ASN A 22 19.97 -26.07 -8.28
CA ASN A 22 20.15 -26.46 -6.88
C ASN A 22 19.97 -25.27 -5.91
N SER A 23 19.00 -24.41 -6.19
CA SER A 23 18.66 -23.21 -5.42
C SER A 23 17.14 -23.07 -5.38
N LYS A 24 16.59 -22.65 -4.23
CA LYS A 24 15.15 -22.48 -4.08
C LYS A 24 14.68 -21.23 -4.81
N VAL A 25 13.56 -21.32 -5.53
CA VAL A 25 12.89 -20.16 -6.13
C VAL A 25 12.04 -19.48 -5.07
N ASP A 26 12.15 -18.16 -4.96
CA ASP A 26 11.35 -17.40 -4.00
C ASP A 26 9.85 -17.46 -4.36
N GLU A 27 9.01 -17.73 -3.37
CA GLU A 27 7.54 -17.77 -3.53
C GLU A 27 6.91 -16.36 -3.61
N GLN A 28 7.73 -15.33 -3.42
CA GLN A 28 7.35 -13.93 -3.42
C GLN A 28 8.48 -13.10 -4.02
N CYS A 29 8.16 -12.21 -4.95
CA CYS A 29 9.11 -11.24 -5.49
C CYS A 29 8.51 -9.83 -5.54
N LYS A 30 9.34 -8.82 -5.85
CA LYS A 30 8.86 -7.46 -6.08
C LYS A 30 8.92 -7.13 -7.57
N ILE A 31 7.77 -6.76 -8.14
CA ILE A 31 7.68 -6.24 -9.50
C ILE A 31 7.25 -4.79 -9.42
N LEU A 32 8.09 -3.91 -9.98
CA LEU A 32 7.89 -2.45 -9.92
C LEU A 32 7.71 -1.93 -8.49
N GLY A 33 8.22 -2.61 -7.46
CA GLY A 33 8.05 -2.20 -6.07
C GLY A 33 6.76 -2.68 -5.40
N VAL A 34 5.87 -3.36 -6.13
CA VAL A 34 4.71 -4.08 -5.58
C VAL A 34 5.09 -5.53 -5.33
N THR A 35 4.61 -6.08 -4.22
CA THR A 35 4.81 -7.49 -3.88
C THR A 35 3.93 -8.35 -4.79
N TRP A 36 4.51 -9.38 -5.40
CA TRP A 36 3.79 -10.44 -6.11
C TRP A 36 4.05 -11.78 -5.44
N LYS A 37 2.97 -12.44 -5.02
CA LYS A 37 2.99 -13.84 -4.55
C LYS A 37 2.79 -14.75 -5.76
N THR A 38 3.85 -15.43 -6.14
CA THR A 38 3.83 -16.24 -7.36
C THR A 38 3.07 -17.55 -7.18
N THR A 39 2.96 -18.03 -5.94
CA THR A 39 2.22 -19.25 -5.59
C THR A 39 0.71 -19.10 -5.71
N THR A 40 0.16 -17.94 -5.37
CA THR A 40 -1.28 -17.63 -5.47
C THR A 40 -1.64 -16.76 -6.66
N ASP A 41 -0.64 -16.25 -7.39
CA ASP A 41 -0.79 -15.27 -8.46
C ASP A 41 -1.49 -13.97 -8.01
N GLU A 42 -1.13 -13.50 -6.82
CA GLU A 42 -1.75 -12.33 -6.18
C GLU A 42 -0.74 -11.20 -5.99
N PHE A 43 -1.15 -9.97 -6.27
CA PHE A 43 -0.38 -8.79 -5.89
C PHE A 43 -0.81 -8.28 -4.52
N GLU A 44 0.16 -8.01 -3.65
CA GLU A 44 -0.10 -7.38 -2.37
C GLU A 44 0.25 -5.91 -2.40
N VAL A 45 -0.76 -5.09 -2.09
CA VAL A 45 -0.59 -3.66 -1.87
C VAL A 45 -0.75 -3.40 -0.37
N HIS A 46 0.32 -2.92 0.26
CA HIS A 46 0.28 -2.58 1.67
C HIS A 46 -0.01 -1.10 1.84
N LEU A 47 -1.14 -0.80 2.47
CA LEU A 47 -1.43 0.55 2.91
C LEU A 47 -0.58 0.88 4.16
N PRO A 48 -0.12 2.13 4.30
CA PRO A 48 0.68 2.51 5.45
C PRO A 48 -0.12 2.31 6.75
N ARG A 49 0.50 1.71 7.76
CA ARG A 49 -0.13 1.52 9.08
C ARG A 49 0.31 2.61 10.04
N HIS A 50 -0.55 2.94 11.00
CA HIS A 50 -0.24 3.90 12.05
C HIS A 50 -0.43 3.24 13.41
N ALA A 51 0.32 3.72 14.42
CA ALA A 51 0.22 3.20 15.77
C ALA A 51 -1.05 3.71 16.47
N SER A 52 -1.58 2.92 17.40
CA SER A 52 -2.65 3.35 18.31
C SER A 52 -2.22 4.61 19.06
N GLY A 53 -3.08 5.62 19.14
CA GLY A 53 -2.78 6.90 19.80
C GLY A 53 -2.00 7.91 18.93
N THR A 54 -1.91 7.68 17.61
CA THR A 54 -1.33 8.65 16.68
C THR A 54 -2.14 9.96 16.70
N THR A 55 -1.51 11.07 17.10
CA THR A 55 -2.07 12.42 16.88
C THR A 55 -2.08 12.72 15.39
N TRP A 56 -3.25 12.98 14.82
CA TRP A 56 -3.36 13.31 13.41
C TRP A 56 -3.23 14.81 13.20
N THR A 57 -2.33 15.17 12.29
CA THR A 57 -2.16 16.54 11.79
C THR A 57 -2.36 16.52 10.28
N LYS A 58 -2.61 17.69 9.69
CA LYS A 58 -2.70 17.81 8.23
C LYS A 58 -1.46 17.25 7.52
N ARG A 59 -0.26 17.46 8.09
CA ARG A 59 0.99 16.88 7.59
C ARG A 59 0.96 15.36 7.59
N ARG A 60 0.51 14.73 8.67
CA ARG A 60 0.44 13.26 8.78
C ARG A 60 -0.58 12.66 7.83
N VAL A 61 -1.74 13.30 7.66
CA VAL A 61 -2.74 12.89 6.67
C VAL A 61 -2.14 12.89 5.26
N LEU A 62 -1.45 13.98 4.89
CA LEU A 62 -0.77 14.07 3.59
C LEU A 62 0.29 12.98 3.42
N GLN A 63 1.14 12.79 4.43
CA GLN A 63 2.16 11.76 4.43
C GLN A 63 1.56 10.36 4.25
N GLN A 64 0.45 10.09 4.92
CA GLN A 64 -0.26 8.82 4.81
C GLN A 64 -0.75 8.58 3.38
N VAL A 65 -1.46 9.54 2.79
CA VAL A 65 -1.99 9.40 1.42
C VAL A 65 -0.86 9.32 0.37
N ALA A 66 0.22 10.07 0.55
CA ALA A 66 1.33 10.14 -0.40
C ALA A 66 2.30 8.95 -0.31
N SER A 67 2.34 8.24 0.82
CA SER A 67 3.20 7.06 0.98
C SER A 67 2.64 5.79 0.34
N THR A 68 1.38 5.84 -0.13
CA THR A 68 0.78 4.76 -0.90
C THR A 68 1.37 4.70 -2.30
N TYR A 69 2.06 3.60 -2.60
CA TYR A 69 2.63 3.33 -3.93
C TYR A 69 1.68 2.44 -4.74
N ASP A 70 1.18 2.98 -5.86
CA ASP A 70 0.23 2.29 -6.74
C ASP A 70 0.54 2.61 -8.21
N PRO A 71 1.48 1.88 -8.85
CA PRO A 71 1.91 2.16 -10.21
C PRO A 71 0.84 1.84 -11.26
N PHE A 72 -0.12 0.98 -10.93
CA PHE A 72 -1.17 0.52 -11.84
C PHE A 72 -2.53 1.15 -11.58
N GLY A 73 -2.68 1.87 -10.46
CA GLY A 73 -3.93 2.53 -10.09
C GLY A 73 -4.98 1.60 -9.46
N TRP A 74 -4.61 0.39 -9.02
CA TRP A 74 -5.54 -0.61 -8.48
C TRP A 74 -6.32 -0.13 -7.26
N ILE A 75 -5.71 0.73 -6.44
CA ILE A 75 -6.31 1.27 -5.23
C ILE A 75 -6.60 2.77 -5.37
N SER A 76 -6.66 3.28 -6.60
CA SER A 76 -6.99 4.68 -6.89
C SER A 76 -8.28 5.17 -6.19
N PRO A 77 -9.39 4.40 -6.14
CA PRO A 77 -10.60 4.84 -5.44
C PRO A 77 -10.37 5.14 -3.96
N VAL A 78 -9.52 4.34 -3.31
CA VAL A 78 -9.15 4.43 -1.89
C VAL A 78 -8.33 5.68 -1.64
N VAL A 79 -7.29 5.87 -2.45
CA VAL A 79 -6.39 7.01 -2.39
C VAL A 79 -7.11 8.31 -2.75
N LEU A 80 -8.09 8.26 -3.66
CA LEU A 80 -8.89 9.42 -4.07
C LEU A 80 -9.69 9.99 -2.89
N VAL A 81 -10.33 9.14 -2.08
CA VAL A 81 -11.05 9.60 -0.88
C VAL A 81 -10.10 10.35 0.07
N GLY A 82 -8.87 9.83 0.26
CA GLY A 82 -7.84 10.52 1.04
C GLY A 82 -7.42 11.87 0.44
N LYS A 83 -7.29 11.96 -0.90
CA LYS A 83 -6.98 13.21 -1.61
C LYS A 83 -8.10 14.25 -1.48
N ILE A 84 -9.36 13.83 -1.56
CA ILE A 84 -10.53 14.69 -1.33
C ILE A 84 -10.52 15.21 0.11
N PHE A 85 -10.20 14.35 1.08
CA PHE A 85 -10.08 14.77 2.47
C PHE A 85 -8.94 15.78 2.69
N ILE A 86 -7.78 15.57 2.05
CA ILE A 86 -6.70 16.57 2.05
C ILE A 86 -7.21 17.91 1.52
N GLN A 87 -7.94 17.92 0.39
CA GLN A 87 -8.54 19.13 -0.17
C GLN A 87 -9.45 19.84 0.85
N LYS A 88 -10.25 19.08 1.60
CA LYS A 88 -11.11 19.60 2.68
C LYS A 88 -10.31 20.26 3.80
N LEU A 89 -9.17 19.67 4.21
CA LEU A 89 -8.27 20.27 5.21
C LEU A 89 -7.65 21.59 4.73
N TRP A 90 -7.49 21.78 3.41
CA TRP A 90 -7.08 23.05 2.84
C TRP A 90 -8.17 24.10 2.94
N THR A 91 -9.41 23.78 2.56
CA THR A 91 -10.54 24.72 2.63
C THR A 91 -10.91 25.11 4.07
N GLN A 92 -10.66 24.24 5.05
CA GLN A 92 -10.88 24.56 6.47
C GLN A 92 -9.69 25.29 7.14
N ASN A 93 -8.65 25.68 6.39
CA ASN A 93 -7.47 26.39 6.90
C ASN A 93 -6.78 25.70 8.09
N VAL A 94 -6.82 24.37 8.15
CA VAL A 94 -6.11 23.61 9.21
C VAL A 94 -4.60 23.78 9.04
N THR A 95 -3.93 24.10 10.14
CA THR A 95 -2.47 24.27 10.18
C THR A 95 -1.75 22.93 10.00
N TRP A 96 -0.53 22.96 9.46
CA TRP A 96 0.24 21.75 9.11
C TRP A 96 0.45 20.77 10.28
N ASP A 97 0.86 21.31 11.43
CA ASP A 97 1.32 20.54 12.59
C ASP A 97 0.33 20.60 13.77
N GLU A 98 -0.83 21.20 13.56
CA GLU A 98 -1.92 21.25 14.53
C GLU A 98 -2.73 19.95 14.48
N SER A 99 -3.21 19.51 15.65
CA SER A 99 -4.11 18.36 15.73
C SER A 99 -5.39 18.64 14.94
N LEU A 100 -5.90 17.63 14.24
CA LEU A 100 -7.18 17.74 13.57
C LEU A 100 -8.29 18.05 14.59
N PRO A 101 -9.20 18.99 14.27
CA PRO A 101 -10.45 19.14 14.98
C PRO A 101 -11.22 17.82 15.04
N GLN A 102 -11.99 17.62 16.11
CA GLN A 102 -12.65 16.34 16.40
C GLN A 102 -13.48 15.80 15.23
N HIS A 103 -14.27 16.65 14.55
CA HIS A 103 -15.10 16.23 13.42
C HIS A 103 -14.28 15.75 12.22
N LEU A 104 -13.12 16.37 11.95
CA LEU A 104 -12.21 15.95 10.88
C LEU A 104 -11.45 14.69 11.26
N LEU A 105 -11.12 14.53 12.55
CA LEU A 105 -10.47 13.32 13.05
C LEU A 105 -11.40 12.11 12.88
N GLU A 106 -12.67 12.24 13.24
CA GLU A 106 -13.67 11.17 13.10
C GLU A 106 -13.87 10.76 11.64
N GLU A 107 -14.00 11.74 10.73
CA GLU A 107 -14.08 11.49 9.29
C GLU A 107 -12.81 10.80 8.77
N TRP A 108 -11.63 11.25 9.21
CA TRP A 108 -10.37 10.62 8.83
C TRP A 108 -10.27 9.17 9.32
N MET A 109 -10.73 8.88 10.53
CA MET A 109 -10.77 7.51 11.05
C MET A 109 -11.70 6.62 10.23
N GLN A 110 -12.86 7.12 9.80
CA GLN A 110 -13.78 6.38 8.92
C GLN A 110 -13.13 6.07 7.57
N ILE A 111 -12.38 7.02 7.02
CA ILE A 111 -11.62 6.82 5.78
C ILE A 111 -10.61 5.71 5.97
N ILE A 112 -9.77 5.74 7.02
CA ILE A 112 -8.76 4.69 7.24
C ILE A 112 -9.40 3.33 7.56
N ASP A 113 -10.53 3.30 8.26
CA ASP A 113 -11.25 2.05 8.52
C ASP A 113 -11.74 1.43 7.21
N SER A 114 -12.33 2.24 6.31
CA SER A 114 -12.75 1.77 4.97
C SER A 114 -11.62 1.18 4.13
N TRP A 115 -10.39 1.66 4.35
CA TRP A 115 -9.21 1.18 3.65
C TRP A 115 -8.78 -0.23 4.09
N THR A 116 -9.20 -0.66 5.27
CA THR A 116 -8.81 -1.95 5.86
C THR A 116 -9.67 -3.12 5.34
N TYR A 117 -10.85 -2.85 4.77
CA TYR A 117 -11.81 -3.87 4.32
C TYR A 117 -11.73 -4.24 2.83
N LEU A 118 -10.80 -3.67 2.07
CA LEU A 118 -10.50 -4.13 0.71
C LEU A 118 -9.62 -5.39 0.80
N ARG A 119 -10.28 -6.52 0.98
CA ARG A 119 -9.73 -7.85 0.68
C ARG A 119 -10.20 -8.29 -0.69
#